data_AF-A0A2G6EQ08-F1
#
_entry.id   AF-A0A2G6EQ08-F1
#
_cell.length_a   1.000
_cell.length_b   1.000
_cell.length_c   1.000
_cell.angle_alpha   90.00
_cell.angle_beta   90.00
_cell.angle_gamma   90.00
#
_symmetry.space_group_name_H-M   'P 1'
#
loop_
_entity.id
_entity.type
_entity.pdbx_description
1 polymer ?
#
loop_
_entity_poly.entity_id
_entity_poly.type
_entity_poly.pdbx_seq_one_letter_code
_entity_poly.pdbx_strand_id
1 'polypeptide(L)'
;MNIIACNQWVESEIIVNEAGREVIFTLDDCFRYHGRGAVGGVVLGFRLLQRLTEIVSPQQPLTRRDIALFTSFPGLGVRDVLELITRMVSEQRITVDVNFQHSDMPAGVRGSFYFRFRYQGQCV
;
A
#
# COMPACT_ATOMS: atom_id res chain seq x y z
N MET A 1 9.06 26.70 -0.44
CA MET A 1 8.46 25.85 0.61
C MET A 1 9.49 24.79 0.97
N ASN A 2 10.16 24.90 2.12
CA ASN A 2 11.09 23.87 2.56
C ASN A 2 10.26 22.71 3.12
N ILE A 3 10.24 21.61 2.39
CA ILE A 3 9.63 20.36 2.83
C ILE A 3 10.60 19.72 3.82
N ILE A 4 10.05 19.15 4.91
CA ILE A 4 10.81 18.38 5.91
C ILE A 4 11.64 17.30 5.20
N ALA A 5 12.91 17.13 5.57
CA ALA A 5 13.78 16.13 4.94
C ALA A 5 13.25 14.71 5.19
N CYS A 6 13.41 13.78 4.22
CA CYS A 6 12.82 12.43 4.31
C CYS A 6 13.25 11.66 5.57
N ASN A 7 14.47 11.88 6.06
CA ASN A 7 14.99 11.29 7.29
C ASN A 7 14.33 11.83 8.58
N GLN A 8 13.46 12.83 8.47
CA GLN A 8 12.70 13.41 9.57
C GLN A 8 11.20 13.05 9.51
N TRP A 9 10.78 12.22 8.55
CA TRP A 9 9.40 11.75 8.48
C TRP A 9 9.16 10.63 9.50
N VAL A 10 8.03 10.66 10.19
CA VAL A 10 7.62 9.61 11.13
C VAL A 10 7.41 8.30 10.35
N GLU A 11 8.04 7.21 10.79
CA GLU A 11 7.90 5.87 10.20
C GLU A 11 8.02 5.91 8.67
N SER A 12 9.17 6.38 8.19
CA SER A 12 9.46 6.57 6.77
C SER A 12 9.75 5.27 6.03
N GLU A 13 9.79 4.13 6.75
CA GLU A 13 10.25 2.84 6.26
C GLU A 13 9.19 1.75 6.42
N ILE A 14 9.25 0.78 5.52
CA ILE A 14 8.56 -0.50 5.63
C ILE A 14 9.53 -1.61 5.25
N ILE A 15 9.52 -2.67 6.04
CA ILE A 15 10.33 -3.87 5.81
C ILE A 15 9.41 -4.99 5.34
N VAL A 16 9.78 -5.64 4.24
CA VAL A 16 9.08 -6.82 3.72
C VAL A 16 10.05 -7.97 3.48
N ASN A 17 9.55 -9.19 3.56
CA ASN A 17 10.31 -10.39 3.23
C ASN A 17 10.16 -10.75 1.74
N GLU A 18 11.29 -11.01 1.09
CA GLU A 18 11.45 -11.51 -0.26
C GLU A 18 12.33 -12.77 -0.20
N ALA A 19 11.70 -13.95 -0.32
CA ALA A 19 12.40 -15.24 -0.33
C ALA A 19 13.39 -15.43 0.84
N GLY A 20 12.98 -15.06 2.05
CA GLY A 20 13.80 -15.16 3.26
C GLY A 20 14.76 -13.99 3.49
N ARG A 21 14.73 -12.96 2.64
CA ARG A 21 15.55 -11.75 2.79
C ARG A 21 14.68 -10.53 3.06
N GLU A 22 15.11 -9.70 3.99
CA GLU A 22 14.46 -8.43 4.25
C GLU A 22 14.81 -7.41 3.16
N VAL A 23 13.80 -6.68 2.71
CA VAL A 23 13.92 -5.57 1.78
C VAL A 23 13.24 -4.37 2.43
N ILE A 24 13.98 -3.27 2.53
CA ILE A 24 13.51 -2.02 3.13
C ILE A 24 13.10 -1.08 1.99
N PHE A 25 11.93 -0.49 2.12
CA PHE A 25 11.46 0.59 1.24
C PHE A 25 11.19 1.84 2.05
N THR A 26 11.57 2.98 1.50
CA THR A 26 11.22 4.28 2.08
C THR A 26 10.04 4.92 1.34
N LEU A 27 9.37 5.87 1.98
CA LEU A 27 8.38 6.71 1.29
C LEU A 27 9.02 7.55 0.16
N ASP A 28 10.31 7.86 0.25
CA ASP A 28 11.06 8.54 -0.81
C ASP A 28 11.25 7.63 -2.04
N ASP A 29 11.49 6.33 -1.85
CA ASP A 29 11.52 5.35 -2.96
C ASP A 29 10.17 5.25 -3.67
N CYS A 30 9.08 5.35 -2.91
CA CYS A 30 7.73 5.41 -3.45
C CYS A 30 7.53 6.65 -4.34
N PHE A 31 8.01 7.82 -3.92
CA PHE A 31 7.99 9.03 -4.74
C PHE A 31 8.91 8.93 -5.95
N ARG A 32 10.06 8.26 -5.86
CA ARG A 32 10.94 8.01 -7.01
C ARG A 32 10.27 7.11 -8.05
N TYR A 33 9.54 6.09 -7.62
CA TYR A 33 8.84 5.16 -8.51
C TYR A 33 7.61 5.79 -9.18
N HIS A 34 6.75 6.46 -8.41
CA HIS A 34 5.51 7.06 -8.92
C HIS A 34 5.72 8.41 -9.61
N GLY A 35 6.64 9.23 -9.08
CA GLY A 35 6.76 10.65 -9.36
C GLY A 35 6.05 11.53 -8.32
N ARG A 36 6.02 12.83 -8.57
CA ARG A 36 5.50 13.85 -7.63
C ARG A 36 4.02 14.23 -7.84
N GLY A 37 3.34 13.57 -8.77
CA GLY A 37 1.88 13.65 -8.90
C GLY A 37 1.18 12.84 -7.80
N ALA A 38 -0.10 13.12 -7.56
CA ALA A 38 -0.98 12.31 -6.69
C ALA A 38 -0.35 11.89 -5.34
N VAL A 39 0.41 12.79 -4.70
CA VAL A 39 1.18 12.56 -3.46
C VAL A 39 0.35 11.91 -2.36
N GLY A 40 -0.91 12.32 -2.20
CA GLY A 40 -1.83 11.74 -1.22
C GLY A 40 -2.07 10.24 -1.43
N GLY A 41 -2.12 9.77 -2.69
CA GLY A 41 -2.25 8.36 -3.01
C GLY A 41 -0.99 7.56 -2.68
N VAL A 42 0.20 8.13 -2.94
CA VAL A 42 1.48 7.49 -2.59
C VAL A 42 1.57 7.29 -1.08
N VAL A 43 1.31 8.35 -0.31
CA VAL A 43 1.32 8.28 1.16
C VAL A 43 0.27 7.28 1.66
N LEU A 44 -0.95 7.31 1.10
CA LEU A 44 -2.01 6.38 1.49
C LEU A 44 -1.59 4.91 1.26
N GLY A 45 -1.04 4.58 0.09
CA GLY A 45 -0.61 3.21 -0.20
C GLY A 45 0.47 2.72 0.76
N PHE A 46 1.41 3.59 1.11
CA PHE A 46 2.49 3.28 2.05
C PHE A 46 1.94 3.02 3.46
N ARG A 47 1.06 3.90 3.94
CA ARG A 47 0.42 3.76 5.26
C ARG A 47 -0.52 2.57 5.36
N LEU A 48 -1.21 2.21 4.28
CA LEU A 48 -2.02 0.99 4.24
C LEU A 48 -1.20 -0.27 4.47
N LEU A 49 0.02 -0.37 3.90
CA LEU A 49 0.88 -1.53 4.11
C LEU A 49 1.51 -1.58 5.50
N GLN A 50 1.89 -0.42 6.07
CA GLN A 50 2.30 -0.36 7.47
C GLN A 50 1.17 -0.81 8.39
N ARG A 51 -0.04 -0.29 8.17
CA ARG A 51 -1.22 -0.67 8.94
C ARG A 51 -1.56 -2.15 8.80
N LEU A 52 -1.44 -2.72 7.59
CA LEU A 52 -1.59 -4.15 7.38
C LEU A 52 -0.59 -4.94 8.23
N THR A 53 0.68 -4.54 8.20
CA THR A 53 1.76 -5.20 8.97
C THR A 53 1.43 -5.22 10.46
N GLU A 54 1.01 -4.10 11.03
CA GLU A 54 0.60 -4.02 12.45
C GLU A 54 -0.55 -4.97 12.80
N ILE A 55 -1.51 -5.16 11.88
CA ILE A 55 -2.70 -5.99 12.13
C ILE A 55 -2.38 -7.48 12.04
N VAL A 56 -1.61 -7.90 11.02
CA VAL A 56 -1.46 -9.34 10.70
C VAL A 56 -0.10 -9.92 11.04
N SER A 57 0.93 -9.08 11.24
CA SER A 57 2.30 -9.54 11.52
C SER A 57 3.09 -8.51 12.36
N PRO A 58 2.64 -8.16 13.58
CA PRO A 58 3.23 -7.08 14.36
C PRO A 58 4.69 -7.32 14.80
N GLN A 59 5.19 -8.56 14.76
CA GLN A 59 6.56 -8.90 15.17
C GLN A 59 7.50 -9.25 14.01
N GLN A 60 7.00 -9.35 12.77
CA GLN A 60 7.79 -9.84 11.64
C GLN A 60 7.41 -9.13 10.33
N PRO A 61 8.36 -8.88 9.41
CA PRO A 61 8.05 -8.36 8.08
C PRO A 61 7.08 -9.25 7.30
N LEU A 62 6.16 -8.65 6.55
CA LEU A 62 5.25 -9.39 5.68
C LEU A 62 5.99 -10.05 4.51
N THR A 63 5.67 -11.30 4.18
CA THR A 63 6.06 -11.90 2.90
C THR A 63 5.34 -11.19 1.76
N ARG A 64 6.08 -10.44 0.94
CA ARG A 64 5.48 -9.48 0.00
C ARG A 64 4.58 -10.11 -1.08
N ARG A 65 4.83 -11.39 -1.43
CA ARG A 65 4.00 -12.15 -2.39
C ARG A 65 2.77 -12.82 -1.80
N ASP A 66 2.67 -12.88 -0.47
CA ASP A 66 1.51 -13.47 0.21
C ASP A 66 0.36 -12.45 0.41
N ILE A 67 0.59 -11.19 0.01
CA ILE A 67 -0.38 -10.09 0.12
C ILE A 67 -1.28 -10.07 -1.12
N ALA A 68 -2.58 -9.92 -0.97
CA ALA A 68 -3.49 -9.61 -2.06
C ALA A 68 -4.44 -8.48 -1.64
N LEU A 69 -5.04 -7.78 -2.61
CA LEU A 69 -5.95 -6.67 -2.35
C LEU A 69 -7.18 -6.75 -3.23
N PHE A 70 -8.35 -6.58 -2.62
CA PHE A 70 -9.55 -6.11 -3.30
C PHE A 70 -9.83 -4.66 -2.90
N THR A 71 -10.10 -3.78 -3.86
CA THR A 71 -10.38 -2.37 -3.57
C THR A 71 -11.38 -1.78 -4.56
N SER A 72 -12.14 -0.78 -4.12
CA SER A 72 -12.93 0.09 -5.01
C SER A 72 -12.23 1.42 -5.31
N PHE A 73 -11.04 1.65 -4.76
CA PHE A 73 -10.29 2.89 -4.90
C PHE A 73 -9.35 2.83 -6.12
N PRO A 74 -9.56 3.65 -7.17
CA PRO A 74 -8.77 3.58 -8.42
C PRO A 74 -7.50 4.44 -8.41
N GLY A 75 -7.01 4.88 -7.24
CA GLY A 75 -5.91 5.85 -7.16
C GLY A 75 -4.57 5.29 -7.62
N LEU A 76 -3.99 5.90 -8.66
CA LEU A 76 -2.71 5.47 -9.26
C LEU A 76 -1.54 5.50 -8.28
N GLY A 77 -1.47 6.51 -7.40
CA GLY A 77 -0.41 6.57 -6.37
C GLY A 77 -0.45 5.38 -5.41
N VAL A 78 -1.64 4.91 -5.02
CA VAL A 78 -1.77 3.69 -4.18
C VAL A 78 -1.33 2.48 -4.98
N ARG A 79 -1.82 2.34 -6.21
CA ARG A 79 -1.48 1.22 -7.11
C ARG A 79 0.03 1.07 -7.29
N ASP A 80 0.74 2.17 -7.54
CA ASP A 80 2.17 2.16 -7.81
C ASP A 80 3.01 1.81 -6.57
N VAL A 81 2.58 2.28 -5.38
CA VAL A 81 3.22 1.89 -4.12
C VAL A 81 3.02 0.41 -3.82
N LEU A 82 1.81 -0.09 -4.01
CA LEU A 82 1.51 -1.51 -3.86
C LEU A 82 2.33 -2.35 -4.85
N GLU A 83 2.49 -1.90 -6.10
CA GLU A 83 3.35 -2.58 -7.07
C GLU A 83 4.82 -2.61 -6.62
N LEU A 84 5.38 -1.45 -6.29
CA LEU A 84 6.78 -1.32 -5.88
C LEU A 84 7.12 -2.28 -4.74
N ILE A 85 6.33 -2.23 -3.67
CA ILE A 85 6.63 -2.94 -2.43
C ILE A 85 6.22 -4.42 -2.52
N THR A 86 5.14 -4.75 -3.21
CA THR A 86 4.56 -6.11 -3.15
C THR A 86 4.59 -6.91 -4.44
N ARG A 87 4.80 -6.28 -5.61
CA ARG A 87 4.56 -6.87 -6.95
C ARG A 87 3.11 -7.25 -7.25
N MET A 88 2.14 -6.86 -6.43
CA MET A 88 0.78 -7.39 -6.56
C MET A 88 0.08 -6.98 -7.86
N VAL A 89 0.51 -5.90 -8.53
CA VAL A 89 -0.12 -5.46 -9.78
C VAL A 89 0.40 -6.31 -10.93
N SER A 90 1.71 -6.42 -11.09
CA SER A 90 2.33 -7.23 -12.14
C SER A 90 2.05 -8.72 -11.98
N GLU A 91 1.90 -9.19 -10.74
CA GLU A 91 1.57 -10.59 -10.41
C GLU A 91 0.06 -10.85 -10.25
N GLN A 92 -0.81 -9.91 -10.65
CA GLN A 92 -2.27 -10.11 -10.72
C GLN A 92 -2.93 -10.51 -9.37
N ARG A 93 -2.39 -10.00 -8.25
CA ARG A 93 -2.92 -10.19 -6.89
C ARG A 93 -3.77 -9.01 -6.40
N ILE A 94 -4.13 -8.09 -7.30
CA ILE A 94 -5.00 -6.95 -7.02
C ILE A 94 -6.27 -7.02 -7.90
N THR A 95 -7.42 -6.83 -7.28
CA THR A 95 -8.72 -6.65 -7.96
C THR A 95 -9.23 -5.25 -7.65
N VAL A 96 -9.53 -4.47 -8.70
CA VAL A 96 -10.13 -3.14 -8.57
C VAL A 96 -11.53 -3.17 -9.15
N ASP A 97 -12.54 -2.92 -8.31
CA ASP A 97 -13.94 -2.75 -8.73
C ASP A 97 -14.47 -1.40 -8.24
N VAL A 98 -14.41 -0.40 -9.11
CA VAL A 98 -14.85 0.97 -8.80
C VAL A 98 -16.36 1.11 -8.61
N ASN A 99 -17.13 0.09 -8.99
CA ASN A 99 -18.58 0.08 -8.81
C ASN A 99 -18.99 -0.59 -7.49
N PHE A 100 -18.05 -1.23 -6.79
CA PHE A 100 -18.32 -1.82 -5.49
C PHE A 100 -18.66 -0.74 -4.46
N GLN A 101 -19.80 -0.95 -3.78
CA GLN A 101 -20.28 -0.07 -2.72
C GLN A 101 -20.33 -0.84 -1.40
N HIS A 102 -19.81 -0.22 -0.35
CA HIS A 102 -19.91 -0.69 1.02
C HIS A 102 -20.62 0.39 1.84
N SER A 103 -21.65 0.03 2.60
CA SER A 103 -22.52 0.98 3.32
C SER A 103 -21.74 1.96 4.19
N ASP A 104 -20.64 1.49 4.78
CA ASP A 104 -19.88 2.23 5.78
C ASP A 104 -18.68 3.01 5.22
N MET A 105 -18.48 3.02 3.90
CA MET A 105 -17.27 3.58 3.30
C MET A 105 -17.51 4.95 2.63
N PRO A 106 -16.68 5.96 2.92
CA PRO A 106 -16.78 7.25 2.24
C PRO A 106 -16.62 7.12 0.72
N ALA A 107 -17.49 7.80 -0.01
CA ALA A 107 -17.34 7.98 -1.45
C ALA A 107 -16.08 8.81 -1.75
N GLY A 108 -15.32 8.40 -2.76
CA GLY A 108 -14.25 9.19 -3.34
C GLY A 108 -14.74 9.98 -4.57
N VAL A 109 -13.84 10.76 -5.18
CA VAL A 109 -14.11 11.42 -6.48
C VAL A 109 -14.43 10.38 -7.56
N ARG A 110 -13.80 9.20 -7.47
CA ARG A 110 -14.13 7.98 -8.20
C ARG A 110 -14.00 6.79 -7.26
N GLY A 111 -14.98 5.90 -7.24
CA GLY A 111 -15.02 4.75 -6.34
C GLY A 111 -15.22 5.14 -4.87
N SER A 112 -14.78 4.28 -3.95
CA SER A 112 -14.84 4.52 -2.50
C SER A 112 -13.52 4.16 -1.84
N PHE A 113 -13.28 4.64 -0.61
CA PHE A 113 -12.08 4.31 0.18
C PHE A 113 -12.19 2.92 0.82
N TYR A 114 -12.44 1.88 0.01
CA TYR A 114 -12.50 0.49 0.48
C TYR A 114 -11.23 -0.26 0.11
N PHE A 115 -10.60 -0.87 1.11
CA PHE A 115 -9.41 -1.70 0.94
C PHE A 115 -9.60 -2.95 1.79
N ARG A 116 -9.64 -4.12 1.15
CA ARG A 116 -9.68 -5.41 1.83
C ARG A 116 -8.45 -6.21 1.44
N PHE A 117 -7.52 -6.31 2.37
CA PHE A 117 -6.30 -7.08 2.19
C PHE A 117 -6.55 -8.54 2.52
N ARG A 118 -5.78 -9.41 1.88
CA ARG A 118 -5.62 -10.81 2.29
C ARG A 118 -4.15 -11.10 2.49
N TYR A 119 -3.81 -11.73 3.61
CA TYR A 119 -2.47 -12.18 3.93
C TYR A 119 -2.54 -13.58 4.55
N GLN A 120 -1.86 -14.56 3.94
CA GLN A 120 -1.79 -15.95 4.43
C GLN A 120 -3.16 -16.55 4.82
N GLY A 121 -4.22 -16.22 4.05
CA GLY A 121 -5.59 -16.70 4.29
C GLY A 121 -6.44 -15.84 5.21
N GLN A 122 -5.86 -14.88 5.95
CA GLN A 122 -6.60 -13.91 6.75
C GLN A 122 -7.02 -12.71 5.89
N CYS A 123 -8.27 -12.29 6.01
CA CYS A 123 -8.78 -11.06 5.40
C CYS A 123 -8.85 -9.94 6.46
N VAL A 124 -8.46 -8.73 6.07
CA VAL A 124 -8.50 -7.51 6.89
C VAL A 124 -9.10 -6.37 6.08
#